data_AF-A0A3N8MGE3-F1
#
_entry.id   AF-A0A3N8MGE3-F1
#
_cell.length_a   1.000
_cell.length_b   1.000
_cell.length_c   1.000
_cell.angle_alpha   90.00
_cell.angle_beta   90.00
_cell.angle_gamma   90.00
#
_symmetry.space_group_name_H-M   'P 1'
#
loop_
_entity.id
_entity.type
_entity.pdbx_description
1 polymer ?
#
loop_
_entity_poly.entity_id
_entity_poly.type
_entity_poly.pdbx_seq_one_letter_code
_entity_poly.pdbx_strand_id
1 'polypeptide(L)'
;MTEEQDLAALSFKAAAHDLEKIVRHIAERYTRQQVPLTWRLLHAIEAEALADLGFASRHEAGMRQLFERPSDMTFPETDDPIDFGRSNALPAAFSFALKAYEAAARQHDAQPAPRAARVAKAWGD
;
A
#
# COMPACT_ATOMS: atom_id res chain seq x y z
N MET A 1 33.53 -13.50 -1.26
CA MET A 1 32.22 -13.18 -0.65
C MET A 1 32.52 -12.15 0.42
N THR A 2 32.21 -10.85 0.30
CA THR A 2 30.83 -10.31 0.24
C THR A 2 30.78 -8.77 0.09
N GLU A 3 31.57 -8.10 -0.76
CA GLU A 3 31.34 -6.66 -1.02
C GLU A 3 30.13 -6.42 -1.93
N GLU A 4 29.98 -7.25 -2.97
CA GLU A 4 28.84 -7.19 -3.90
C GLU A 4 27.51 -7.60 -3.23
N GLN A 5 27.55 -8.53 -2.26
CA GLN A 5 26.36 -8.90 -1.48
C GLN A 5 25.94 -7.81 -0.49
N ASP A 6 26.89 -7.07 0.09
CA ASP A 6 26.58 -5.97 1.00
C ASP A 6 25.98 -4.78 0.22
N LEU A 7 26.56 -4.45 -0.95
CA LEU A 7 25.99 -3.47 -1.87
C LEU A 7 24.58 -3.87 -2.34
N ALA A 8 24.37 -5.13 -2.71
CA ALA A 8 23.06 -5.64 -3.08
C ALA A 8 22.05 -5.55 -1.92
N ALA A 9 22.47 -5.82 -0.68
CA ALA A 9 21.62 -5.71 0.50
C ALA A 9 21.25 -4.26 0.85
N LEU A 10 22.21 -3.33 0.77
CA LEU A 10 21.94 -1.90 0.97
C LEU A 10 20.99 -1.36 -0.10
N SER A 11 21.21 -1.74 -1.35
CA SER A 11 20.41 -1.30 -2.48
C SER A 11 19.01 -1.93 -2.47
N PHE A 12 18.89 -3.19 -2.05
CA PHE A 12 17.61 -3.83 -1.74
C PHE A 12 16.84 -3.09 -0.64
N LYS A 13 17.52 -2.71 0.45
CA LYS A 13 16.88 -1.95 1.54
C LYS A 13 16.41 -0.57 1.08
N ALA A 14 17.19 0.10 0.23
CA ALA A 14 16.80 1.37 -0.37
C ALA A 14 15.57 1.20 -1.28
N ALA A 15 15.57 0.22 -2.16
CA ALA A 15 14.45 -0.09 -3.04
C ALA A 15 13.19 -0.52 -2.29
N ALA A 16 13.32 -1.31 -1.21
CA ALA A 16 12.19 -1.67 -0.35
C ALA A 16 11.58 -0.46 0.37
N HIS A 17 12.42 0.48 0.81
CA HIS A 17 11.97 1.72 1.42
C HIS A 17 11.27 2.65 0.41
N ASP A 18 11.77 2.70 -0.82
CA ASP A 18 11.14 3.45 -1.90
C ASP A 18 9.78 2.84 -2.29
N LEU A 19 9.72 1.51 -2.43
CA LEU A 19 8.47 0.77 -2.64
C LEU A 19 7.46 1.04 -1.52
N GLU A 20 7.87 1.04 -0.25
CA GLU A 20 6.97 1.37 0.87
C GLU A 20 6.38 2.77 0.70
N LYS A 21 7.19 3.78 0.35
CA LYS A 21 6.73 5.16 0.15
C LYS A 21 5.74 5.26 -1.01
N ILE A 22 6.07 4.63 -2.14
CA ILE A 22 5.23 4.61 -3.34
C ILE A 22 3.88 3.96 -3.02
N VAL A 23 3.88 2.74 -2.44
CA VAL A 23 2.65 2.02 -2.08
C VAL A 23 1.82 2.82 -1.09
N ARG A 24 2.46 3.42 -0.08
CA ARG A 24 1.77 4.28 0.90
C ARG A 24 1.10 5.46 0.19
N HIS A 25 1.81 6.16 -0.69
CA HIS A 25 1.28 7.30 -1.42
C HIS A 25 0.08 6.92 -2.29
N ILE A 26 0.17 5.80 -3.02
CA ILE A 26 -0.92 5.28 -3.86
C ILE A 26 -2.11 4.88 -2.97
N ALA A 27 -1.87 4.13 -1.89
CA ALA A 27 -2.92 3.71 -0.96
C ALA A 27 -3.61 4.90 -0.29
N GLU A 28 -2.87 5.93 0.13
CA GLU A 28 -3.43 7.17 0.69
C GLU A 28 -4.37 7.88 -0.29
N ARG A 29 -4.05 7.85 -1.58
CA ARG A 29 -4.93 8.39 -2.62
C ARG A 29 -6.25 7.62 -2.71
N TYR A 30 -6.21 6.30 -2.61
CA TYR A 30 -7.42 5.46 -2.67
C TYR A 30 -8.24 5.52 -1.37
N THR A 31 -7.61 5.59 -0.20
CA THR A 31 -8.29 5.75 1.09
C THR A 31 -9.02 7.09 1.19
N ARG A 32 -8.42 8.19 0.68
CA ARG A 32 -9.09 9.49 0.58
C ARG A 32 -10.31 9.49 -0.34
N GLN A 33 -10.30 8.63 -1.37
CA GLN A 33 -11.44 8.40 -2.26
C GLN A 33 -12.48 7.45 -1.64
N GLN A 34 -12.26 6.98 -0.41
CA GLN A 34 -13.10 6.03 0.31
C GLN A 34 -13.35 4.72 -0.47
N VAL A 35 -12.38 4.31 -1.30
CA VAL A 35 -12.46 3.06 -2.06
C VAL A 35 -12.14 1.89 -1.13
N PRO A 36 -13.01 0.87 -1.00
CA PRO A 36 -12.73 -0.30 -0.19
C PRO A 36 -11.53 -1.06 -0.74
N LEU A 37 -10.74 -1.66 0.15
CA LEU A 37 -9.61 -2.49 -0.25
C LEU A 37 -10.14 -3.85 -0.74
N THR A 38 -10.14 -4.05 -2.06
CA THR A 38 -10.52 -5.30 -2.73
C THR A 38 -9.28 -5.96 -3.33
N TRP A 39 -9.36 -7.25 -3.69
CA TRP A 39 -8.23 -7.92 -4.33
C TRP A 39 -7.79 -7.21 -5.62
N ARG A 40 -8.76 -6.81 -6.45
CA ARG A 40 -8.49 -6.10 -7.70
C ARG A 40 -7.76 -4.78 -7.47
N LEU A 41 -8.15 -4.04 -6.43
CA LEU A 41 -7.44 -2.81 -6.05
C LEU A 41 -6.03 -3.11 -5.52
N LEU A 42 -5.87 -4.18 -4.74
CA LEU A 42 -4.56 -4.60 -4.24
C LEU A 42 -3.59 -4.94 -5.38
N HIS A 43 -4.07 -5.65 -6.41
CA HIS A 43 -3.32 -5.94 -7.62
C HIS A 43 -2.99 -4.68 -8.42
N ALA A 44 -3.93 -3.73 -8.51
CA ALA A 44 -3.69 -2.44 -9.16
C ALA A 44 -2.59 -1.66 -8.44
N ILE A 45 -2.66 -1.56 -7.10
CA ILE A 45 -1.64 -0.88 -6.28
C ILE A 45 -0.26 -1.54 -6.46
N GLU A 46 -0.19 -2.88 -6.49
CA GLU A 46 1.07 -3.60 -6.74
C GLU A 46 1.65 -3.30 -8.12
N ALA A 47 0.83 -3.40 -9.18
CA ALA A 47 1.27 -3.13 -10.54
C ALA A 47 1.72 -1.67 -10.71
N GLU A 48 0.97 -0.72 -10.14
CA GLU A 48 1.33 0.70 -10.12
C GLU A 48 2.65 0.91 -9.36
N ALA A 49 2.80 0.32 -8.17
CA ALA A 49 3.99 0.50 -7.36
C ALA A 49 5.24 -0.13 -7.98
N LEU A 50 5.13 -1.31 -8.59
CA LEU A 50 6.24 -1.94 -9.30
C LEU A 50 6.62 -1.17 -10.58
N ALA A 51 5.64 -0.57 -11.26
CA ALA A 51 5.92 0.30 -12.39
C ALA A 51 6.65 1.58 -11.95
N ASP A 52 6.16 2.26 -10.91
CA ASP A 52 6.73 3.50 -10.38
C ASP A 52 8.13 3.27 -9.77
N LEU A 53 8.32 2.15 -9.06
CA LEU A 53 9.64 1.72 -8.59
C LEU A 53 10.59 1.46 -9.76
N GLY A 54 10.11 0.91 -10.88
CA GLY A 54 10.90 0.75 -12.10
C GLY A 54 11.33 2.08 -12.73
N PHE A 55 10.51 3.14 -12.60
CA PHE A 55 10.87 4.49 -13.03
C PHE A 55 11.84 5.17 -12.06
N ALA A 56 11.64 5.01 -10.74
CA ALA A 56 12.50 5.56 -9.71
C ALA A 56 13.88 4.88 -9.67
N SER A 57 13.91 3.55 -9.84
CA SER A 57 15.09 2.71 -9.87
C SER A 57 15.68 2.63 -11.28
N ARG A 58 16.02 3.81 -11.82
CA ARG A 58 16.50 4.08 -13.20
C ARG A 58 17.70 3.23 -13.67
N HIS A 59 18.31 2.41 -12.81
CA HIS A 59 19.61 1.79 -13.07
C HIS A 59 19.71 0.26 -12.92
N GLU A 60 18.75 -0.46 -12.34
CA GLU A 60 18.90 -1.91 -12.11
C GLU A 60 17.61 -2.68 -12.46
N ALA A 61 17.45 -3.05 -13.73
CA ALA A 61 16.37 -3.95 -14.17
C ALA A 61 16.37 -5.30 -13.41
N GLY A 62 17.53 -5.70 -12.85
CA GLY A 62 17.66 -6.85 -11.97
C GLY A 62 17.01 -6.67 -10.60
N MET A 63 16.98 -5.45 -10.05
CA MET A 63 16.36 -5.20 -8.74
C MET A 63 14.85 -5.33 -8.77
N ARG A 64 14.18 -4.91 -9.86
CA ARG A 64 12.74 -5.09 -10.02
C ARG A 64 12.33 -6.55 -9.88
N GLN A 65 13.10 -7.47 -10.49
CA GLN A 65 12.83 -8.91 -10.44
C GLN A 65 12.93 -9.49 -9.02
N LEU A 66 13.68 -8.85 -8.11
CA LEU A 66 13.75 -9.26 -6.70
C LEU A 66 12.47 -8.92 -5.91
N PHE A 67 11.69 -7.96 -6.39
CA PHE A 67 10.42 -7.53 -5.79
C PHE A 67 9.20 -8.07 -6.54
N GLU A 68 9.39 -8.68 -7.71
CA GLU A 68 8.31 -9.36 -8.42
C GLU A 68 7.80 -10.54 -7.59
N ARG A 69 6.47 -10.73 -7.63
CA ARG A 69 5.81 -11.80 -6.92
C ARG A 69 6.44 -13.14 -7.32
N PRO A 70 6.75 -14.05 -6.37
CA PRO A 70 7.07 -15.42 -6.71
C PRO A 70 5.88 -16.03 -7.46
N SER A 71 6.09 -16.44 -8.71
CA SER A 71 5.05 -16.86 -9.66
C SER A 71 4.17 -18.02 -9.19
N ASP A 72 4.55 -18.67 -8.09
CA ASP A 72 3.85 -19.77 -7.43
C ASP A 72 2.64 -19.31 -6.59
N MET A 73 2.55 -18.01 -6.25
CA MET A 73 1.42 -17.47 -5.49
C MET A 73 0.32 -16.96 -6.43
N THR A 74 -0.76 -17.72 -6.55
CA THR A 74 -1.96 -17.28 -7.26
C THR A 74 -2.93 -16.64 -6.27
N PHE A 75 -3.11 -15.32 -6.38
CA PHE A 75 -4.14 -14.57 -5.63
C PHE A 75 -5.34 -14.31 -6.54
N PRO A 76 -6.56 -14.24 -5.98
CA PRO A 76 -7.75 -13.94 -6.77
C PRO A 76 -7.72 -12.49 -7.29
N GLU A 77 -8.15 -12.24 -8.53
CA GLU A 77 -8.20 -10.90 -9.15
C GLU A 77 -9.62 -10.27 -9.08
N THR A 78 -10.39 -10.67 -8.08
CA THR A 78 -11.81 -10.30 -7.93
C THR A 78 -12.00 -8.97 -7.20
N ASP A 79 -13.19 -8.37 -7.29
CA ASP A 79 -13.55 -7.21 -6.45
C ASP A 79 -14.01 -7.62 -5.04
N ASP A 80 -13.80 -8.89 -4.68
CA ASP A 80 -14.11 -9.40 -3.34
C ASP A 80 -13.20 -8.74 -2.28
N PRO A 81 -13.67 -8.55 -1.03
CA PRO A 81 -12.82 -8.15 0.07
C PRO A 81 -11.59 -9.08 0.19
N ILE A 82 -10.45 -8.47 0.49
CA ILE A 82 -9.21 -9.20 0.73
C ILE A 82 -9.30 -10.07 1.98
N ASP A 83 -9.08 -11.38 1.80
CA ASP A 83 -8.92 -12.34 2.89
C ASP A 83 -7.64 -13.15 2.70
N PHE A 84 -6.58 -12.79 3.44
CA PHE A 84 -5.27 -13.42 3.27
C PHE A 84 -5.16 -14.83 3.90
N GLY A 85 -6.21 -15.31 4.59
CA GLY A 85 -6.24 -16.62 5.23
C GLY A 85 -5.01 -16.90 6.12
N ARG A 86 -4.47 -18.13 6.05
CA ARG A 86 -3.24 -18.60 6.73
C ARG A 86 -1.95 -18.42 5.90
N SER A 87 -1.97 -17.57 4.88
CA SER A 87 -0.81 -17.42 3.99
C SER A 87 0.34 -16.75 4.73
N ASN A 88 1.43 -17.51 4.97
CA ASN A 88 2.58 -17.05 5.77
C ASN A 88 3.62 -16.23 4.98
N ALA A 89 3.41 -16.06 3.67
CA ALA A 89 4.30 -15.29 2.82
C ALA A 89 3.45 -14.40 1.90
N LEU A 90 3.50 -13.09 2.16
CA LEU A 90 2.80 -12.06 1.39
C LEU A 90 3.84 -11.25 0.61
N PRO A 91 3.52 -10.83 -0.63
CA PRO A 91 4.31 -9.82 -1.33
C PRO A 91 4.51 -8.57 -0.47
N ALA A 92 5.69 -7.96 -0.56
CA ALA A 92 6.02 -6.75 0.21
C ALA A 92 5.02 -5.62 -0.09
N ALA A 93 4.67 -5.41 -1.36
CA ALA A 93 3.68 -4.43 -1.79
C ALA A 93 2.32 -4.61 -1.11
N PHE A 94 1.84 -5.85 -1.01
CA PHE A 94 0.57 -6.17 -0.37
C PHE A 94 0.59 -5.86 1.13
N SER A 95 1.68 -6.20 1.79
CA SER A 95 1.88 -5.92 3.22
C SER A 95 1.90 -4.42 3.51
N PHE A 96 2.51 -3.62 2.62
CA PHE A 96 2.54 -2.16 2.75
C PHE A 96 1.16 -1.52 2.47
N ALA A 97 0.44 -2.01 1.46
CA ALA A 97 -0.90 -1.53 1.14
C ALA A 97 -1.87 -1.75 2.32
N LEU A 98 -1.84 -2.95 2.92
CA LEU A 98 -2.64 -3.26 4.11
C LEU A 98 -2.30 -2.32 5.27
N LYS A 99 -1.01 -2.14 5.58
CA LYS A 99 -0.57 -1.20 6.63
C LYS A 99 -1.01 0.24 6.38
N ALA A 100 -1.01 0.70 5.14
CA ALA A 100 -1.46 2.04 4.78
C ALA A 100 -2.97 2.21 4.98
N TYR A 101 -3.76 1.20 4.59
CA TYR A 101 -5.21 1.18 4.81
C TYR A 101 -5.58 1.09 6.29
N GLU A 102 -4.89 0.26 7.07
CA GLU A 102 -5.07 0.20 8.53
C GLU A 102 -4.73 1.52 9.21
N ALA A 103 -3.66 2.20 8.77
CA ALA A 103 -3.29 3.51 9.27
C ALA A 103 -4.36 4.57 8.93
N ALA A 104 -4.88 4.56 7.70
CA ALA A 104 -5.95 5.46 7.28
C ALA A 104 -7.25 5.20 8.05
N ALA A 105 -7.61 3.94 8.29
CA ALA A 105 -8.78 3.56 9.10
C ALA A 105 -8.68 4.09 10.54
N ARG A 106 -7.49 3.97 11.16
CA ARG A 106 -7.22 4.58 12.48
C ARG A 106 -7.30 6.10 12.47
N GLN A 107 -6.87 6.74 11.39
CA GLN A 107 -6.96 8.19 11.25
C GLN A 107 -8.40 8.67 11.03
N HIS A 108 -9.23 7.89 10.34
CA HIS A 108 -10.66 8.13 10.20
C HIS A 108 -11.41 8.00 11.54
N ASP A 109 -11.06 7.00 12.37
CA ASP A 109 -11.65 6.81 13.70
C ASP A 109 -11.19 7.89 14.70
N ALA A 110 -9.92 8.32 14.60
CA ALA A 110 -9.36 9.38 15.42
C ALA A 110 -9.77 10.79 14.99
N GLN A 111 -10.44 10.95 13.85
CA GLN A 111 -10.97 12.24 13.42
C GLN A 111 -12.32 12.46 14.10
N PRO A 112 -12.45 13.40 15.06
CA PRO A 112 -13.74 13.68 15.67
C PRO A 112 -14.70 14.09 14.57
N ALA A 113 -15.84 13.40 14.49
CA ALA A 113 -16.95 13.75 13.60
C ALA A 113 -17.13 15.28 13.60
N PRO A 114 -17.31 15.93 12.44
CA PRO A 114 -17.51 17.38 12.41
C PRO A 114 -18.65 17.68 13.37
N ARG A 115 -18.33 18.41 14.44
CA ARG A 115 -19.24 18.77 15.51
C ARG A 115 -20.40 19.49 14.84
N ALA A 116 -21.48 18.75 14.60
CA ALA A 116 -22.70 19.27 14.00
C ALA A 116 -23.03 20.54 14.77
N ALA A 117 -22.86 21.67 14.10
CA ALA A 117 -23.09 22.98 14.68
C ALA A 117 -24.50 22.93 15.23
N ARG A 118 -24.63 23.02 16.55
CA ARG A 118 -25.92 23.19 17.21
C ARG A 118 -26.49 24.48 16.63
N VAL A 119 -27.42 24.35 15.69
CA VAL A 119 -28.24 25.46 15.24
C VAL A 119 -29.02 25.90 16.48
N ALA A 120 -28.61 27.01 17.06
CA ALA A 120 -29.31 27.65 18.16
C ALA A 120 -30.68 28.06 17.60
N LYS A 121 -31.71 27.29 17.98
CA LYS A 121 -33.10 27.69 17.78
C LYS A 121 -33.36 28.84 18.75
N ALA A 122 -33.28 30.07 18.26
CA ALA A 122 -33.82 31.23 18.95
C ALA A 122 -35.35 31.10 18.95
N TRP A 123 -35.94 30.93 20.13
CA TRP A 123 -37.34 31.25 20.37
C TRP A 123 -37.41 32.70 20.83
N GLY A 124 -38.17 33.51 20.09
CA GLY A 124 -38.43 34.92 20.36
C GLY A 124 -39.55 35.40 19.43
N ASP A 125 -40.79 35.25 19.90
CA ASP A 125 -41.91 36.22 19.96
C ASP A 125 -43.22 35.44 20.12
#